data_AF-A0A1M6SIB0-F1
#
_entry.id   AF-A0A1M6SIB0-F1
#
_cell.length_a   1.000
_cell.length_b   1.000
_cell.length_c   1.000
_cell.angle_alpha   90.00
_cell.angle_beta   90.00
_cell.angle_gamma   90.00
#
_symmetry.space_group_name_H-M   'P 1'
#
loop_
_entity.id
_entity.type
_entity.pdbx_description
1 polymer ?
#
loop_
_entity_poly.entity_id
_entity_poly.type
_entity_poly.pdbx_seq_one_letter_code
_entity_poly.pdbx_strand_id
1 'polypeptide(L)'
;MFKNLLSKKEFTSRTGFFKVENNGLIEINRLNGNGSINNCIEAIGFPTNHIYTISTFDSDKISCLGFITLTRDLQFVLVKSPQIKISFSDVLNAKNSIDWEFEYSDLNVEDILQDGIDSENFDMDFVKSILDLSEEGGNLYQSKKYGLYLQFENGILKAYTSSEWDSSSTKWLKDINQEMVGKMILEAKQFHRNEIEAMEEVNGQTKALMNVPQAMNNEFLPLHTNKYGNINFYNLVIAHYTQKCGQDNFLFMNKGRYKRISEHIFQVGNLLYEFDDFKELIRVIKK
;
A
#
# COMPACT_ATOMS: atom_id res chain seq x y z
N MET A 1 34.02 -0.17 -42.78
CA MET A 1 32.69 -0.17 -42.14
C MET A 1 32.61 -1.34 -41.18
N PHE A 2 32.87 -1.09 -39.89
CA PHE A 2 32.72 -2.10 -38.86
C PHE A 2 31.23 -2.37 -38.64
N LYS A 3 30.76 -3.56 -39.02
CA LYS A 3 29.42 -4.04 -38.67
C LYS A 3 29.42 -4.36 -37.17
N ASN A 4 28.43 -3.82 -36.47
CA ASN A 4 28.08 -4.13 -35.09
C ASN A 4 28.19 -5.62 -34.79
N LEU A 5 29.20 -5.99 -34.01
CA LEU A 5 29.58 -7.37 -33.67
C LEU A 5 29.44 -7.59 -32.14
N LEU A 6 28.31 -7.19 -31.60
CA LEU A 6 27.86 -7.60 -30.27
C LEU A 6 26.51 -8.29 -30.46
N SER A 7 26.56 -9.58 -30.81
CA SER A 7 25.38 -10.44 -30.72
C SER A 7 24.87 -10.40 -29.29
N LYS A 8 23.63 -9.94 -29.10
CA LYS A 8 22.96 -9.91 -27.80
C LYS A 8 22.99 -11.33 -27.22
N LYS A 9 23.67 -11.54 -26.08
CA LYS A 9 23.72 -12.86 -25.44
C LYS A 9 22.31 -13.25 -25.02
N GLU A 10 21.79 -14.31 -25.62
CA GLU A 10 20.49 -14.89 -25.28
C GLU A 10 20.66 -16.03 -24.29
N PHE A 11 19.68 -16.15 -23.41
CA PHE A 11 19.59 -17.14 -22.35
C PHE A 11 18.30 -17.93 -22.53
N THR A 12 18.37 -19.23 -22.22
CA THR A 12 17.24 -20.16 -22.21
C THR A 12 17.18 -20.84 -20.85
N SER A 13 15.97 -21.18 -20.39
CA SER A 13 15.78 -21.93 -19.15
C SER A 13 14.72 -23.00 -19.34
N ARG A 14 15.00 -24.25 -18.94
CA ARG A 14 14.04 -25.35 -18.96
C ARG A 14 12.81 -25.09 -18.10
N THR A 15 12.96 -24.29 -17.06
CA THR A 15 11.88 -23.89 -16.14
C THR A 15 11.31 -22.52 -16.50
N GLY A 16 12.00 -21.75 -17.35
CA GLY A 16 11.72 -20.34 -17.58
C GLY A 16 12.14 -19.43 -16.43
N PHE A 17 12.77 -19.97 -15.39
CA PHE A 17 13.22 -19.22 -14.21
C PHE A 17 14.73 -18.95 -14.28
N PHE A 18 15.11 -17.72 -13.97
CA PHE A 18 16.49 -17.26 -13.95
C PHE A 18 16.78 -16.50 -12.65
N LYS A 19 17.89 -16.84 -11.99
CA LYS A 19 18.50 -15.99 -10.97
C LYS A 19 19.33 -14.91 -11.65
N VAL A 20 19.27 -13.69 -11.13
CA VAL A 20 20.11 -12.58 -11.59
C VAL A 20 21.37 -12.52 -10.75
N GLU A 21 22.53 -12.49 -11.40
CA GLU A 21 23.83 -12.40 -10.72
C GLU A 21 24.84 -11.69 -11.62
N ASN A 22 25.54 -10.68 -11.10
CA ASN A 22 26.57 -9.91 -11.83
C ASN A 22 26.13 -9.41 -13.22
N ASN A 23 24.91 -8.85 -13.33
CA ASN A 23 24.29 -8.43 -14.59
C ASN A 23 24.14 -9.56 -15.64
N GLY A 24 24.13 -10.82 -15.19
CA GLY A 24 23.88 -12.01 -15.97
C GLY A 24 22.64 -12.74 -15.51
N LEU A 25 22.18 -13.68 -16.34
CA LEU A 25 21.09 -14.60 -16.02
C LEU A 25 21.65 -16.00 -15.85
N ILE A 26 21.38 -16.60 -14.69
CA ILE A 26 21.73 -17.98 -14.36
C ILE A 26 20.44 -18.80 -14.41
N GLU A 27 20.41 -19.78 -15.30
CA GLU A 27 19.28 -20.72 -15.41
C GLU A 27 19.15 -21.55 -14.13
N ILE A 28 17.92 -21.60 -13.60
CA ILE A 28 17.56 -22.53 -12.53
C ILE A 28 16.91 -23.75 -13.16
N ASN A 29 17.72 -24.81 -13.27
CA ASN A 29 17.36 -26.02 -14.01
C ASN A 29 16.28 -26.90 -13.35
N ARG A 30 16.02 -26.69 -12.05
CA ARG A 30 15.04 -27.45 -11.26
C ARG A 30 14.38 -26.54 -10.23
N LEU A 31 13.06 -26.56 -10.20
CA LEU A 31 12.26 -25.96 -9.14
C LEU A 31 11.77 -27.08 -8.23
N ASN A 32 11.89 -26.91 -6.93
CA ASN A 32 11.30 -27.84 -5.97
C ASN A 32 9.82 -27.49 -5.80
N GLY A 33 8.93 -28.48 -5.80
CA GLY A 33 7.49 -28.32 -5.60
C GLY A 33 6.69 -27.97 -6.87
N ASN A 34 5.64 -27.16 -6.73
CA ASN A 34 4.62 -26.96 -7.77
C ASN A 34 4.95 -25.87 -8.81
N GLY A 35 6.10 -25.21 -8.68
CA GLY A 35 6.51 -24.12 -9.55
C GLY A 35 5.80 -22.79 -9.29
N SER A 36 5.20 -22.61 -8.11
CA SER A 36 4.70 -21.30 -7.67
C SER A 36 5.83 -20.26 -7.58
N ILE A 37 5.48 -18.98 -7.61
CA ILE A 37 6.44 -17.88 -7.41
C ILE A 37 7.15 -18.01 -6.05
N ASN A 38 6.44 -18.43 -5.00
CA ASN A 38 7.03 -18.66 -3.68
C ASN A 38 8.13 -19.72 -3.73
N ASN A 39 7.89 -20.82 -4.44
CA ASN A 39 8.89 -21.86 -4.63
C ASN A 39 10.10 -21.35 -5.42
N CYS A 40 9.90 -20.44 -6.38
CA CYS A 40 10.99 -19.78 -7.10
C CYS A 40 11.84 -18.91 -6.16
N ILE A 41 11.20 -18.14 -5.27
CA ILE A 41 11.87 -17.29 -4.27
C ILE A 41 12.69 -18.14 -3.29
N GLU A 42 12.09 -19.20 -2.75
CA GLU A 42 12.79 -20.11 -1.84
C GLU A 42 13.97 -20.81 -2.54
N ALA A 43 13.83 -21.16 -3.82
CA ALA A 43 14.89 -21.80 -4.60
C ALA A 43 16.14 -20.92 -4.80
N ILE A 44 16.00 -19.60 -4.69
CA ILE A 44 17.13 -18.66 -4.71
C ILE A 44 17.59 -18.25 -3.30
N GLY A 45 17.03 -18.85 -2.25
CA GLY A 45 17.50 -18.74 -0.87
C GLY A 45 16.91 -17.60 -0.06
N PHE A 46 15.78 -17.03 -0.48
CA PHE A 46 15.11 -15.93 0.22
C PHE A 46 13.80 -16.40 0.89
N PRO A 47 13.43 -15.82 2.05
CA PRO A 47 12.04 -15.81 2.50
C PRO A 47 11.12 -15.16 1.46
N THR A 48 9.88 -15.62 1.37
CA THR A 48 8.95 -15.18 0.31
C THR A 48 8.62 -13.69 0.38
N ASN A 49 8.44 -13.13 1.57
CA ASN A 49 8.17 -11.70 1.80
C ASN A 49 9.43 -10.81 1.70
N HIS A 50 10.62 -11.38 1.54
CA HIS A 50 11.86 -10.62 1.26
C HIS A 50 11.99 -10.27 -0.22
N ILE A 51 11.17 -10.88 -1.08
CA ILE A 51 11.14 -10.61 -2.52
C ILE A 51 9.79 -10.04 -2.94
N TYR A 52 9.81 -8.80 -3.42
CA TYR A 52 8.67 -8.15 -4.04
C TYR A 52 8.57 -8.54 -5.51
N THR A 53 7.46 -9.16 -5.90
CA THR A 53 7.26 -9.67 -7.27
C THR A 53 6.34 -8.76 -8.07
N ILE A 54 6.86 -8.22 -9.17
CA ILE A 54 6.14 -7.32 -10.07
C ILE A 54 5.81 -8.06 -11.36
N SER A 55 4.52 -8.13 -11.69
CA SER A 55 4.05 -8.73 -12.95
C SER A 55 4.29 -7.78 -14.12
N THR A 56 4.86 -8.28 -15.21
CA THR A 56 5.19 -7.45 -16.38
C THR A 56 4.17 -7.65 -17.48
N PHE A 57 3.06 -6.92 -17.42
CA PHE A 57 1.95 -7.06 -18.37
C PHE A 57 2.35 -6.68 -19.80
N ASP A 58 3.15 -5.63 -19.95
CA ASP A 58 3.57 -5.09 -21.26
C ASP A 58 4.73 -5.87 -21.92
N SER A 59 5.33 -6.84 -21.21
CA SER A 59 6.41 -7.64 -21.77
C SER A 59 5.87 -8.89 -22.47
N ASP A 60 6.16 -9.06 -23.75
CA ASP A 60 5.79 -10.30 -24.47
C ASP A 60 6.58 -11.54 -24.01
N LYS A 61 7.69 -11.35 -23.29
CA LYS A 61 8.60 -12.42 -22.91
C LYS A 61 8.62 -12.72 -21.42
N ILE A 62 8.53 -11.68 -20.59
CA ILE A 62 8.70 -11.79 -19.15
C ILE A 62 7.32 -11.82 -18.51
N SER A 63 7.14 -12.75 -17.57
CA SER A 63 5.91 -12.86 -16.79
C SER A 63 5.99 -11.96 -15.56
N CYS A 64 7.09 -12.07 -14.82
CA CYS A 64 7.34 -11.23 -13.66
C CYS A 64 8.84 -11.08 -13.38
N LEU A 65 9.14 -10.07 -12.58
CA LEU A 65 10.46 -9.74 -12.05
C LEU A 65 10.39 -9.74 -10.52
N GLY A 66 11.39 -10.33 -9.86
CA GLY A 66 11.49 -10.35 -8.40
C GLY A 66 12.62 -9.47 -7.91
N PHE A 67 12.33 -8.56 -6.99
CA PHE A 67 13.26 -7.60 -6.40
C PHE A 67 13.38 -7.81 -4.91
N ILE A 68 14.52 -7.48 -4.30
CA ILE A 68 14.55 -7.35 -2.84
C ILE A 68 13.52 -6.28 -2.46
N THR A 69 12.66 -6.62 -1.51
CA THR A 69 11.58 -5.77 -1.03
C THR A 69 12.07 -4.35 -0.68
N LEU A 70 11.33 -3.33 -1.12
CA LEU A 70 11.66 -1.88 -0.99
C LEU A 70 12.95 -1.41 -1.70
N THR A 71 13.57 -2.23 -2.55
CA THR A 71 14.74 -1.84 -3.35
C THR A 71 14.48 -2.05 -4.85
N ARG A 72 15.41 -1.59 -5.69
CA ARG A 72 15.37 -1.89 -7.14
C ARG A 72 16.34 -3.03 -7.50
N ASP A 73 16.74 -3.83 -6.52
CA ASP A 73 17.75 -4.88 -6.67
C ASP A 73 17.11 -6.18 -7.13
N LEU A 74 17.19 -6.40 -8.44
CA LEU A 74 16.59 -7.53 -9.13
C LEU A 74 17.30 -8.84 -8.75
N GLN A 75 16.54 -9.80 -8.23
CA GLN A 75 17.02 -11.12 -7.83
C GLN A 75 16.65 -12.22 -8.82
N PHE A 76 15.48 -12.12 -9.46
CA PHE A 76 15.06 -13.13 -10.43
C PHE A 76 14.21 -12.60 -11.58
N VAL A 77 14.15 -13.41 -12.64
CA VAL A 77 13.27 -13.23 -13.80
C VAL A 77 12.52 -14.53 -14.06
N LEU A 78 11.20 -14.43 -14.24
CA LEU A 78 10.36 -15.53 -14.72
C LEU A 78 9.81 -15.18 -16.10
N VAL A 79 10.09 -16.02 -17.10
CA VAL A 79 9.55 -15.83 -18.45
C VAL A 79 8.15 -16.44 -18.60
N LYS A 80 7.36 -15.91 -19.55
CA LYS A 80 5.98 -16.37 -19.81
C LYS A 80 5.92 -17.83 -20.26
N SER A 81 6.97 -18.34 -20.90
CA SER A 81 7.09 -19.74 -21.24
C SER A 81 8.56 -20.19 -21.29
N PRO A 82 8.91 -21.40 -20.82
CA PRO A 82 10.29 -21.91 -20.81
C PRO A 82 11.00 -21.94 -22.17
N GLN A 83 10.26 -21.98 -23.30
CA GLN A 83 10.87 -21.98 -24.62
C GLN A 83 11.33 -20.58 -25.08
N ILE A 84 10.94 -19.53 -24.37
CA ILE A 84 11.27 -18.14 -24.73
C ILE A 84 12.74 -17.87 -24.43
N LYS A 85 13.45 -17.38 -25.44
CA LYS A 85 14.80 -16.83 -25.28
C LYS A 85 14.71 -15.39 -24.83
N ILE A 86 15.41 -15.08 -23.74
CA ILE A 86 15.54 -13.71 -23.25
C ILE A 86 16.99 -13.28 -23.24
N SER A 87 17.20 -11.99 -23.37
CA SER A 87 18.49 -11.35 -23.19
C SER A 87 18.44 -10.43 -21.98
N PHE A 88 19.59 -10.09 -21.40
CA PHE A 88 19.61 -9.18 -20.26
C PHE A 88 19.04 -7.79 -20.60
N SER A 89 19.15 -7.32 -21.84
CA SER A 89 18.50 -6.06 -22.22
C SER A 89 16.98 -6.18 -22.32
N ASP A 90 16.41 -7.36 -22.57
CA ASP A 90 14.95 -7.55 -22.48
C ASP A 90 14.49 -7.38 -21.02
N VAL A 91 15.29 -7.88 -20.08
CA VAL A 91 15.07 -7.72 -18.62
C VAL A 91 15.19 -6.25 -18.20
N LEU A 92 16.23 -5.55 -18.66
CA LEU A 92 16.40 -4.13 -18.37
C LEU A 92 15.26 -3.28 -18.94
N ASN A 93 14.78 -3.59 -20.15
CA ASN A 93 13.64 -2.89 -20.73
C ASN A 93 12.38 -3.07 -19.88
N ALA A 94 12.09 -4.31 -19.44
CA ALA A 94 10.96 -4.59 -18.56
C ALA A 94 11.12 -3.96 -17.15
N LYS A 95 12.34 -3.91 -16.62
CA LYS A 95 12.63 -3.23 -15.33
C LYS A 95 12.41 -1.72 -15.44
N ASN A 96 12.80 -1.12 -16.56
CA ASN A 96 12.72 0.32 -16.78
C ASN A 96 11.29 0.81 -17.07
N SER A 97 10.37 -0.09 -17.44
CA SER A 97 8.95 0.24 -17.61
C SER A 97 8.14 0.17 -16.31
N ILE A 98 8.75 -0.24 -15.19
CA ILE A 98 8.07 -0.30 -13.89
C ILE A 98 7.85 1.12 -13.37
N ASP A 99 6.62 1.42 -12.99
CA ASP A 99 6.26 2.62 -12.24
C ASP A 99 6.66 2.45 -10.77
N TRP A 100 7.90 2.80 -10.46
CA TRP A 100 8.45 2.67 -9.11
C TRP A 100 7.79 3.61 -8.09
N GLU A 101 7.15 4.68 -8.54
CA GLU A 101 6.43 5.60 -7.64
C GLU A 101 5.13 4.97 -7.18
N PHE A 102 4.44 4.26 -8.07
CA PHE A 102 3.29 3.44 -7.70
C PHE A 102 3.70 2.26 -6.79
N GLU A 103 4.68 1.47 -7.22
CA GLU A 103 5.07 0.23 -6.52
C GLU A 103 5.59 0.50 -5.10
N TYR A 104 6.28 1.63 -4.89
CA TYR A 104 6.79 2.05 -3.57
C TYR A 104 6.11 3.32 -3.05
N SER A 105 4.82 3.45 -3.33
CA SER A 105 3.95 4.43 -2.67
C SER A 105 3.85 4.15 -1.16
N ASP A 106 3.51 5.17 -0.38
CA ASP A 106 3.42 5.05 1.09
C ASP A 106 2.48 3.93 1.55
N LEU A 107 1.41 3.66 0.79
CA LEU A 107 0.51 2.53 1.05
C LEU A 107 1.23 1.19 0.94
N ASN A 108 1.89 0.95 -0.18
CA ASN A 108 2.57 -0.33 -0.43
C ASN A 108 3.75 -0.54 0.51
N VAL A 109 4.45 0.55 0.88
CA VAL A 109 5.56 0.50 1.85
C VAL A 109 5.04 0.01 3.21
N GLU A 110 3.92 0.54 3.69
CA GLU A 110 3.33 0.11 4.95
C GLU A 110 2.86 -1.35 4.90
N ASP A 111 2.17 -1.78 3.83
CA ASP A 111 1.73 -3.17 3.66
C ASP A 111 2.92 -4.14 3.70
N ILE A 112 4.00 -3.81 3.00
CA ILE A 112 5.26 -4.57 3.01
C ILE A 112 5.86 -4.69 4.42
N LEU A 113 5.89 -3.60 5.18
CA LEU A 113 6.43 -3.60 6.54
C LEU A 113 5.54 -4.43 7.47
N GLN A 114 4.22 -4.36 7.30
CA GLN A 114 3.27 -5.17 8.05
C GLN A 114 3.47 -6.66 7.79
N ASP A 115 3.64 -7.08 6.52
CA ASP A 115 3.96 -8.48 6.18
C ASP A 115 5.26 -8.97 6.85
N GLY A 116 6.26 -8.09 6.97
CA GLY A 116 7.51 -8.36 7.68
C GLY A 116 7.34 -8.52 9.19
N ILE A 117 6.48 -7.71 9.81
CA ILE A 117 6.09 -7.80 11.22
C ILE A 117 5.33 -9.11 11.49
N ASP A 118 4.32 -9.40 10.66
CA ASP A 118 3.46 -10.59 10.81
C ASP A 118 4.26 -11.88 10.63
N SER A 119 5.28 -11.86 9.75
CA SER A 119 6.19 -12.99 9.52
C SER A 119 7.36 -13.06 10.51
N GLU A 120 7.52 -12.05 11.38
CA GLU A 120 8.62 -11.89 12.34
C GLU A 120 10.02 -12.08 11.76
N ASN A 121 10.25 -11.71 10.50
CA ASN A 121 11.49 -12.01 9.77
C ASN A 121 12.17 -10.78 9.16
N PHE A 122 11.74 -9.58 9.54
CA PHE A 122 12.42 -8.33 9.25
C PHE A 122 13.38 -8.00 10.39
N ASP A 123 14.54 -8.66 10.37
CA ASP A 123 15.62 -8.33 11.30
C ASP A 123 16.28 -6.98 10.96
N MET A 124 16.99 -6.43 11.93
CA MET A 124 17.65 -5.12 11.82
C MET A 124 18.60 -5.03 10.63
N ASP A 125 19.36 -6.08 10.33
CA ASP A 125 20.36 -6.05 9.25
C ASP A 125 19.66 -6.03 7.88
N PHE A 126 18.62 -6.84 7.73
CA PHE A 126 17.78 -6.82 6.54
C PHE A 126 17.09 -5.47 6.37
N VAL A 127 16.42 -4.94 7.40
CA VAL A 127 15.71 -3.64 7.28
C VAL A 127 16.69 -2.51 6.96
N LYS A 128 17.89 -2.49 7.57
CA LYS A 128 18.95 -1.52 7.22
C LYS A 128 19.44 -1.65 5.77
N SER A 129 19.32 -2.83 5.17
CA SER A 129 19.70 -3.04 3.76
C SER A 129 18.67 -2.48 2.79
N ILE A 130 17.40 -2.34 3.22
CA ILE A 130 16.28 -1.92 2.35
C ILE A 130 15.75 -0.51 2.66
N LEU A 131 16.03 0.03 3.86
CA LEU A 131 15.61 1.35 4.33
C LEU A 131 16.79 2.22 4.79
N ASP A 132 16.64 3.54 4.65
CA ASP A 132 17.54 4.53 5.26
C ASP A 132 17.23 4.67 6.76
N LEU A 133 17.91 3.93 7.64
CA LEU A 133 17.65 4.02 9.07
C LEU A 133 18.65 4.93 9.80
N SER A 134 18.14 5.92 10.52
CA SER A 134 18.88 6.66 11.56
C SER A 134 18.37 6.29 12.95
N GLU A 135 19.28 6.09 13.90
CA GLU A 135 18.90 5.81 15.29
C GLU A 135 18.38 7.08 15.98
N GLU A 136 17.22 6.97 16.63
CA GLU A 136 16.59 8.06 17.39
C GLU A 136 16.70 7.83 18.91
N GLY A 137 17.01 6.59 19.31
CA GLY A 137 17.35 6.21 20.68
C GLY A 137 16.72 4.87 21.09
N GLY A 138 17.47 4.09 21.87
CA GLY A 138 17.02 2.79 22.36
C GLY A 138 16.76 1.81 21.23
N ASN A 139 15.49 1.44 21.02
CA ASN A 139 15.06 0.53 19.97
C ASN A 139 14.25 1.20 18.85
N LEU A 140 14.31 2.53 18.77
CA LEU A 140 13.59 3.35 17.81
C LEU A 140 14.52 3.89 16.72
N TYR A 141 14.11 3.69 15.46
CA TYR A 141 14.81 4.15 14.28
C TYR A 141 13.89 4.96 13.39
N GLN A 142 14.43 5.92 12.65
CA GLN A 142 13.68 6.72 11.69
C GLN A 142 14.15 6.39 10.27
N SER A 143 13.19 6.22 9.35
CA SER A 143 13.42 6.41 7.92
C SER A 143 12.93 7.78 7.50
N LYS A 144 13.86 8.62 7.05
CA LYS A 144 13.56 9.99 6.61
C LYS A 144 12.95 9.98 5.22
N LYS A 145 13.42 9.10 4.35
CA LYS A 145 12.90 8.95 2.99
C LYS A 145 11.41 8.61 2.99
N TYR A 146 10.98 7.70 3.86
CA TYR A 146 9.57 7.26 3.93
C TYR A 146 8.77 7.96 5.03
N GLY A 147 9.41 8.80 5.85
CA GLY A 147 8.74 9.51 6.95
C GLY A 147 8.10 8.54 7.95
N LEU A 148 8.89 7.56 8.42
CA LEU A 148 8.45 6.51 9.33
C LEU A 148 9.38 6.43 10.55
N TYR A 149 8.78 6.13 11.70
CA TYR A 149 9.48 5.58 12.86
C TYR A 149 9.26 4.08 12.93
N LEU A 150 10.32 3.32 13.17
CA LEU A 150 10.34 1.87 13.23
C LEU A 150 10.85 1.42 14.60
N GLN A 151 10.11 0.54 15.27
CA GLN A 151 10.43 0.00 16.58
C GLN A 151 10.85 -1.46 16.46
N PHE A 152 12.00 -1.79 17.05
CA PHE A 152 12.55 -3.13 17.04
C PHE A 152 12.51 -3.76 18.44
N GLU A 153 12.29 -5.07 18.53
CA GLU A 153 12.45 -5.81 19.77
C GLU A 153 13.28 -7.06 19.49
N ASN A 154 14.32 -7.28 20.30
CA ASN A 154 15.28 -8.37 20.09
C ASN A 154 15.87 -8.41 18.66
N GLY A 155 16.02 -7.23 18.04
CA GLY A 155 16.56 -7.10 16.68
C GLY A 155 15.56 -7.34 15.56
N ILE A 156 14.27 -7.58 15.84
CA ILE A 156 13.20 -7.79 14.86
C ILE A 156 12.24 -6.60 14.84
N LEU A 157 11.82 -6.16 13.66
CA LEU A 157 10.80 -5.12 13.50
C LEU A 157 9.48 -5.56 14.13
N LYS A 158 8.93 -4.76 15.05
CA LYS A 158 7.67 -5.06 15.74
C LYS A 158 6.56 -4.06 15.44
N ALA A 159 6.91 -2.82 15.16
CA ALA A 159 5.93 -1.79 14.84
C ALA A 159 6.56 -0.69 13.98
N TYR A 160 5.70 0.02 13.26
CA TYR A 160 6.04 1.29 12.62
C TYR A 160 4.92 2.30 12.83
N THR A 161 5.24 3.58 12.68
CA THR A 161 4.27 4.68 12.67
C THR A 161 4.78 5.79 11.75
N SER A 162 3.87 6.59 11.18
CA SER A 162 4.30 7.79 10.46
C SER A 162 5.03 8.75 11.40
N SER A 163 6.08 9.40 10.88
CA SER A 163 6.73 10.53 11.54
C SER A 163 5.99 11.85 11.32
N GLU A 164 4.94 11.83 10.49
CA GLU A 164 4.10 12.98 10.16
C GLU A 164 2.67 12.79 10.66
N TRP A 165 1.87 13.86 10.64
CA TRP A 165 0.44 13.80 10.95
C TRP A 165 -0.39 13.10 9.86
N ASP A 166 0.14 13.03 8.64
CA ASP A 166 -0.51 12.41 7.50
C ASP A 166 -0.33 10.87 7.57
N SER A 167 -1.44 10.13 7.48
CA SER A 167 -1.38 8.67 7.27
C SER A 167 -0.91 8.34 5.85
N SER A 168 -0.43 7.10 5.60
CA SER A 168 -0.09 6.61 4.25
C SER A 168 -1.18 6.87 3.21
N SER A 169 -2.44 6.57 3.57
CA SER A 169 -3.60 6.84 2.68
C SER A 169 -3.79 8.32 2.36
N THR A 170 -3.47 9.21 3.31
CA THR A 170 -3.52 10.66 3.10
C THR A 170 -2.38 11.12 2.20
N LYS A 171 -1.15 10.65 2.44
CA LYS A 171 0.00 10.99 1.61
C LYS A 171 -0.18 10.51 0.17
N TRP A 172 -0.57 9.25 -0.01
CA TRP A 172 -0.90 8.69 -1.32
C TRP A 172 -1.98 9.49 -2.05
N LEU A 173 -3.09 9.85 -1.38
CA LEU A 173 -4.15 10.63 -2.00
C LEU A 173 -3.67 12.06 -2.35
N LYS A 174 -2.79 12.64 -1.54
CA LYS A 174 -2.24 13.98 -1.75
C LYS A 174 -1.35 14.01 -2.99
N ASP A 175 -0.61 12.94 -3.26
CA ASP A 175 0.25 12.83 -4.45
C ASP A 175 -0.57 12.74 -5.74
N ILE A 176 -1.69 12.03 -5.73
CA ILE A 176 -2.55 11.88 -6.92
C ILE A 176 -3.63 12.96 -7.04
N ASN A 177 -4.06 13.56 -5.93
CA ASN A 177 -5.15 14.54 -5.86
C ASN A 177 -5.04 15.46 -4.64
N GLN A 178 -4.02 16.32 -4.66
CA GLN A 178 -3.76 17.31 -3.61
C GLN A 178 -4.96 18.22 -3.33
N GLU A 179 -5.75 18.58 -4.35
CA GLU A 179 -6.93 19.45 -4.20
C GLU A 179 -7.99 18.81 -3.30
N MET A 180 -8.25 17.51 -3.47
CA MET A 180 -9.21 16.79 -2.64
C MET A 180 -8.79 16.78 -1.16
N VAL A 181 -7.53 16.43 -0.88
CA VAL A 181 -6.99 16.46 0.50
C VAL A 181 -7.04 17.87 1.07
N GLY A 182 -6.68 18.88 0.28
CA GLY A 182 -6.77 20.29 0.69
C GLY A 182 -8.19 20.69 1.10
N LYS A 183 -9.20 20.29 0.33
CA LYS A 183 -10.60 20.55 0.69
C LYS A 183 -11.05 19.78 1.94
N MET A 184 -10.59 18.55 2.16
CA MET A 184 -10.86 17.79 3.39
C MET A 184 -10.28 18.51 4.61
N ILE A 185 -9.02 18.97 4.52
CA ILE A 185 -8.35 19.72 5.59
C ILE A 185 -9.12 21.02 5.90
N LEU A 186 -9.50 21.78 4.87
CA LEU A 186 -10.24 23.03 5.04
C LEU A 186 -11.62 22.82 5.68
N GLU A 187 -12.28 21.70 5.41
CA GLU A 187 -13.54 21.34 6.07
C GLU A 187 -13.30 20.91 7.53
N ALA A 188 -12.38 19.99 7.78
CA ALA A 188 -12.10 19.48 9.12
C ALA A 188 -11.68 20.61 10.09
N LYS A 189 -10.87 21.56 9.63
CA LYS A 189 -10.45 22.75 10.40
C LYS A 189 -11.61 23.68 10.81
N GLN A 190 -12.79 23.57 10.20
CA GLN A 190 -13.98 24.33 10.61
C GLN A 190 -14.68 23.74 11.85
N PHE A 191 -14.49 22.45 12.12
CA PHE A 191 -15.25 21.72 13.14
C PHE A 191 -14.38 21.20 14.30
N HIS A 192 -13.06 21.11 14.10
CA HIS A 192 -12.12 20.66 15.11
C HIS A 192 -11.36 21.79 15.78
N ARG A 193 -10.85 21.53 16.99
CA ARG A 193 -10.26 22.56 17.85
C ARG A 193 -8.82 22.89 17.50
N ASN A 194 -8.12 21.93 16.89
CA ASN A 194 -6.70 22.00 16.60
C ASN A 194 -6.41 21.19 15.33
N GLU A 195 -5.18 21.34 14.85
CA GLU A 195 -4.71 20.69 13.63
C GLU A 195 -4.62 19.17 13.76
N ILE A 196 -4.31 18.66 14.95
CA ILE A 196 -4.20 17.22 15.21
C ILE A 196 -5.55 16.54 14.99
N GLU A 197 -6.60 17.01 15.65
CA GLU A 197 -7.97 16.50 15.49
C GLU A 197 -8.45 16.62 14.02
N ALA A 198 -8.12 17.74 13.35
CA ALA A 198 -8.49 17.92 11.95
C ALA A 198 -7.78 16.90 11.04
N MET A 199 -6.50 16.64 11.27
CA MET A 199 -5.75 15.65 10.50
C MET A 199 -6.17 14.21 10.80
N GLU A 200 -6.57 13.91 12.03
CA GLU A 200 -7.14 12.61 12.39
C GLU A 200 -8.45 12.33 11.62
N GLU A 201 -9.32 13.34 11.47
CA GLU A 201 -10.48 13.21 10.57
C GLU A 201 -10.06 12.99 9.12
N VAL A 202 -9.11 13.78 8.60
CA VAL A 202 -8.64 13.65 7.21
C VAL A 202 -8.10 12.25 6.97
N ASN A 203 -7.28 11.72 7.87
CA ASN A 203 -6.78 10.34 7.82
C ASN A 203 -7.91 9.31 7.86
N GLY A 204 -8.95 9.54 8.66
CA GLY A 204 -10.15 8.70 8.67
C GLY A 204 -10.91 8.72 7.33
N GLN A 205 -11.00 9.89 6.69
CA GLN A 205 -11.66 10.05 5.38
C GLN A 205 -10.88 9.40 4.24
N THR A 206 -9.55 9.59 4.19
CA THR A 206 -8.70 8.99 3.16
C THR A 206 -8.60 7.47 3.32
N LYS A 207 -8.52 6.97 4.56
CA LYS A 207 -8.62 5.53 4.82
C LYS A 207 -9.98 4.96 4.42
N ALA A 208 -11.07 5.71 4.64
CA ALA A 208 -12.40 5.29 4.19
C ALA A 208 -12.48 5.23 2.66
N LEU A 209 -11.92 6.22 1.95
CA LEU A 209 -11.88 6.24 0.48
C LEU A 209 -11.27 4.95 -0.10
N MET A 210 -10.18 4.44 0.50
CA MET A 210 -9.55 3.18 0.06
C MET A 210 -10.49 1.98 0.15
N ASN A 211 -11.52 2.05 0.98
CA ASN A 211 -12.52 1.01 1.18
C ASN A 211 -13.81 1.24 0.40
N VAL A 212 -13.88 2.28 -0.44
CA VAL A 212 -15.05 2.54 -1.30
C VAL A 212 -14.92 1.75 -2.60
N PRO A 213 -15.82 0.78 -2.88
CA PRO A 213 -15.80 0.05 -4.15
C PRO A 213 -15.93 1.01 -5.33
N GLN A 214 -15.13 0.81 -6.38
CA GLN A 214 -15.10 1.69 -7.55
C GLN A 214 -14.75 3.17 -7.27
N ALA A 215 -14.30 3.49 -6.05
CA ALA A 215 -13.83 4.81 -5.62
C ALA A 215 -14.74 5.96 -6.08
N MET A 216 -14.25 6.82 -6.98
CA MET A 216 -14.96 8.01 -7.46
C MET A 216 -16.11 7.72 -8.42
N ASN A 217 -16.30 6.46 -8.84
CA ASN A 217 -17.45 6.03 -9.65
C ASN A 217 -18.56 5.37 -8.80
N ASN A 218 -18.43 5.40 -7.47
CA ASN A 218 -19.37 4.75 -6.58
C ASN A 218 -20.78 5.36 -6.66
N GLU A 219 -21.80 4.50 -6.74
CA GLU A 219 -23.20 4.93 -6.93
C GLU A 219 -23.77 5.74 -5.76
N PHE A 220 -23.20 5.59 -4.55
CA PHE A 220 -23.69 6.28 -3.36
C PHE A 220 -23.03 7.64 -3.12
N LEU A 221 -22.02 8.06 -3.90
CA LEU A 221 -21.36 9.37 -3.71
C LEU A 221 -22.37 10.53 -3.61
N PRO A 222 -23.41 10.64 -4.46
CA PRO A 222 -24.35 11.76 -4.38
C PRO A 222 -25.10 11.86 -3.03
N LEU A 223 -25.21 10.77 -2.27
CA LEU A 223 -25.85 10.76 -0.95
C LEU A 223 -24.95 11.30 0.16
N HIS A 224 -23.63 11.34 -0.08
CA HIS A 224 -22.61 11.71 0.90
C HIS A 224 -21.81 12.95 0.50
N THR A 225 -22.12 13.56 -0.65
CA THR A 225 -21.57 14.85 -1.08
C THR A 225 -22.26 16.00 -0.38
N ASN A 226 -21.50 16.87 0.27
CA ASN A 226 -22.01 18.10 0.87
C ASN A 226 -22.20 19.23 -0.16
N LYS A 227 -22.82 20.33 0.27
CA LYS A 227 -23.08 21.50 -0.60
C LYS A 227 -21.83 22.16 -1.21
N TYR A 228 -20.64 21.84 -0.70
CA TYR A 228 -19.36 22.37 -1.18
C TYR A 228 -18.62 21.38 -2.10
N GLY A 229 -19.24 20.22 -2.40
CA GLY A 229 -18.67 19.20 -3.27
C GLY A 229 -17.71 18.22 -2.56
N ASN A 230 -17.52 18.34 -1.24
CA ASN A 230 -16.74 17.36 -0.48
C ASN A 230 -17.61 16.14 -0.17
N ILE A 231 -16.99 14.96 -0.24
CA ILE A 231 -17.65 13.69 0.02
C ILE A 231 -17.24 13.21 1.41
N ASN A 232 -18.22 12.82 2.22
CA ASN A 232 -17.96 12.12 3.49
C ASN A 232 -17.79 10.62 3.23
N PHE A 233 -16.57 10.22 2.82
CA PHE A 233 -16.24 8.82 2.52
C PHE A 233 -16.42 7.92 3.73
N TYR A 234 -16.14 8.42 4.94
CA TYR A 234 -16.37 7.69 6.18
C TYR A 234 -17.83 7.25 6.31
N ASN A 235 -18.77 8.20 6.21
CA ASN A 235 -20.20 7.90 6.27
C ASN A 235 -20.67 7.02 5.11
N LEU A 236 -20.09 7.20 3.92
CA LEU A 236 -20.39 6.36 2.77
C LEU A 236 -20.06 4.90 3.06
N VAL A 237 -18.87 4.63 3.59
CA VAL A 237 -18.42 3.27 3.92
C VAL A 237 -19.29 2.63 4.99
N ILE A 238 -19.52 3.34 6.11
CA ILE A 238 -20.31 2.78 7.23
C ILE A 238 -21.82 2.67 6.93
N ALA A 239 -22.31 3.36 5.90
CA ALA A 239 -23.72 3.28 5.50
C ALA A 239 -23.98 2.14 4.50
N HIS A 240 -23.01 1.83 3.65
CA HIS A 240 -23.25 0.99 2.46
C HIS A 240 -22.40 -0.28 2.39
N TYR A 241 -21.25 -0.34 3.06
CA TYR A 241 -20.28 -1.42 2.87
C TYR A 241 -19.88 -2.14 4.16
N THR A 242 -19.93 -1.46 5.30
CA THR A 242 -19.72 -2.06 6.63
C THR A 242 -20.63 -1.39 7.63
N GLN A 243 -20.98 -2.06 8.72
CA GLN A 243 -21.65 -1.43 9.87
C GLN A 243 -20.75 -1.41 11.11
N LYS A 244 -19.46 -1.75 10.95
CA LYS A 244 -18.51 -1.72 12.07
C LYS A 244 -18.12 -0.27 12.36
N CYS A 245 -18.82 0.35 13.31
CA CYS A 245 -18.60 1.73 13.70
C CYS A 245 -19.09 1.96 15.13
N GLY A 246 -18.16 2.28 16.04
CA GLY A 246 -18.50 2.77 17.38
C GLY A 246 -18.98 4.22 17.35
N GLN A 247 -19.94 4.55 18.21
CA GLN A 247 -20.58 5.87 18.29
C GLN A 247 -19.57 7.00 18.53
N ASP A 248 -18.57 6.79 19.39
CA ASP A 248 -17.60 7.85 19.71
C ASP A 248 -16.78 8.22 18.45
N ASN A 249 -16.38 7.24 17.64
CA ASN A 249 -15.74 7.46 16.34
C ASN A 249 -16.68 8.15 15.36
N PHE A 250 -17.95 7.73 15.30
CA PHE A 250 -18.96 8.37 14.46
C PHE A 250 -19.13 9.86 14.81
N LEU A 251 -19.23 10.18 16.11
CA LEU A 251 -19.41 11.54 16.60
C LEU A 251 -18.17 12.41 16.35
N PHE A 252 -16.98 11.82 16.45
CA PHE A 252 -15.74 12.48 16.10
C PHE A 252 -15.70 12.83 14.60
N MET A 253 -15.92 11.84 13.73
CA MET A 253 -15.88 12.03 12.26
C MET A 253 -16.97 12.97 11.75
N ASN A 254 -18.09 13.09 12.48
CA ASN A 254 -19.22 13.95 12.11
C ASN A 254 -19.35 15.19 12.99
N LYS A 255 -18.31 15.57 13.73
CA LYS A 255 -18.35 16.72 14.65
C LYS A 255 -18.88 17.97 13.94
N GLY A 256 -19.86 18.61 14.57
CA GLY A 256 -20.56 19.79 14.02
C GLY A 256 -21.46 19.56 12.80
N ARG A 257 -21.52 18.32 12.27
CA ARG A 257 -22.28 17.95 11.06
C ARG A 257 -23.41 16.95 11.29
N TYR A 258 -23.52 16.40 12.50
CA TYR A 258 -24.66 15.56 12.88
C TYR A 258 -25.73 16.35 13.67
N LYS A 259 -26.96 15.86 13.62
CA LYS A 259 -28.05 16.25 14.51
C LYS A 259 -28.46 15.06 15.38
N ARG A 260 -28.36 15.19 16.70
CA ARG A 260 -28.87 14.17 17.64
C ARG A 260 -30.39 14.18 17.63
N ILE A 261 -31.01 13.04 17.32
CA ILE A 261 -32.47 12.85 17.35
C ILE A 261 -32.89 12.21 18.68
N SER A 262 -32.11 11.23 19.15
CA SER A 262 -32.24 10.59 20.46
C SER A 262 -30.86 10.21 21.01
N GLU A 263 -30.80 9.45 22.10
CA GLU A 263 -29.52 8.93 22.61
C GLU A 263 -28.81 7.99 21.63
N HIS A 264 -29.59 7.22 20.89
CA HIS A 264 -29.12 6.18 19.99
C HIS A 264 -29.21 6.57 18.52
N ILE A 265 -29.88 7.67 18.17
CA ILE A 265 -30.16 8.04 16.77
C ILE A 265 -29.55 9.40 16.44
N PHE A 266 -28.69 9.41 15.41
CA PHE A 266 -28.02 10.58 14.87
C PHE A 266 -28.35 10.76 13.39
N GLN A 267 -28.59 11.99 12.96
CA GLN A 267 -28.84 12.33 11.57
C GLN A 267 -27.61 13.01 10.96
N VAL A 268 -27.17 12.56 9.78
CA VAL A 268 -26.22 13.29 8.93
C VAL A 268 -26.77 13.33 7.51
N GLY A 269 -27.00 14.53 6.98
CA GLY A 269 -27.68 14.71 5.70
C GLY A 269 -29.06 14.05 5.68
N ASN A 270 -29.27 13.14 4.74
CA ASN A 270 -30.51 12.40 4.54
C ASN A 270 -30.51 10.99 5.17
N LEU A 271 -29.51 10.70 6.02
CA LEU A 271 -29.35 9.39 6.65
C LEU A 271 -29.50 9.51 8.17
N LEU A 272 -30.15 8.51 8.76
CA LEU A 272 -30.24 8.29 10.20
C LEU A 272 -29.38 7.08 10.56
N TYR A 273 -28.52 7.25 11.56
CA TYR A 273 -27.61 6.25 12.09
C TYR A 273 -28.08 5.87 13.48
N GLU A 274 -28.34 4.59 13.70
CA GLU A 274 -28.84 4.04 14.96
C GLU A 274 -27.79 3.12 15.59
N PHE A 275 -27.51 3.40 16.86
CA PHE A 275 -26.54 2.70 17.68
C PHE A 275 -27.25 1.90 18.77
N ASP A 276 -26.70 0.75 19.16
CA ASP A 276 -27.21 -0.02 20.29
C ASP A 276 -26.74 0.55 21.64
N ASP A 277 -27.06 -0.16 22.73
CA ASP A 277 -26.65 0.19 24.10
C ASP A 277 -25.13 0.03 24.32
N PHE A 278 -24.47 -0.77 23.48
CA PHE A 278 -23.01 -0.92 23.46
C PHE A 278 -22.33 0.15 22.60
N LYS A 279 -23.10 1.12 22.08
CA LYS A 279 -22.64 2.19 21.20
C LYS A 279 -22.13 1.69 19.84
N GLU A 280 -22.57 0.53 19.37
CA GLU A 280 -22.21 0.01 18.05
C GLU A 280 -23.31 0.33 17.02
N LEU A 281 -22.90 0.71 15.81
CA LEU A 281 -23.83 1.01 14.72
C LEU A 281 -24.58 -0.27 14.29
N ILE A 282 -25.90 -0.27 14.44
CA ILE A 282 -26.75 -1.42 14.10
C ILE A 282 -27.62 -1.19 12.85
N ARG A 283 -27.89 0.07 12.50
CA ARG A 283 -28.77 0.39 11.38
C ARG A 283 -28.51 1.77 10.80
N VAL A 284 -28.63 1.87 9.47
CA VAL A 284 -28.66 3.14 8.73
C VAL A 284 -29.95 3.22 7.92
N ILE A 285 -30.71 4.31 8.08
CA ILE A 285 -32.03 4.51 7.46
C ILE A 285 -31.97 5.74 6.55
N LYS A 286 -32.39 5.56 5.29
CA LYS A 286 -32.60 6.68 4.37
C LYS A 286 -33.92 7.38 4.66
N LYS A 287 -33.87 8.69 4.85
CA LYS A 287 -35.05 9.54 5.05
C LYS A 287 -35.77 9.83 3.74
#